data_AF-A0A1H5THC0-F1
#
_entry.id   AF-A0A1H5THC0-F1
#
_cell.length_a   1.000
_cell.length_b   1.000
_cell.length_c   1.000
_cell.angle_alpha   90.00
_cell.angle_beta   90.00
_cell.angle_gamma   90.00
#
_symmetry.space_group_name_H-M   'P 1'
#
loop_
_entity.id
_entity.type
_entity.pdbx_description
1 polymer ?
#
loop_
_entity_poly.entity_id
_entity_poly.type
_entity_poly.pdbx_seq_one_letter_code
_entity_poly.pdbx_strand_id
1 'polypeptide(L)'
;MLMENIDFLYSFILCVVFAIANFLKLGMRNKTYVLPSTFFALMWGLTSLGGFLYSNLLVGVTDYYNGADYLQEISSYQLMILIVVFSAFLLARFKRRKVAVKVTANFGSADIVSIRRKMRWVLYLFFAIGMYRLVSVVSVTGWDYSAMRSYYIDSRSHFSFFDSNVIRIGSYLCQFAVFYICILGMETALQGIRLKKFIREFLLFIPFQMSFGGRLFILSFFVPFIFSYLLTYSIAVIRDKDKKIDRKFLLVLASPIIMLVVVQILKMNETINIKTIEAYSSEIFYTSTSYIHMNELWGSLPPEYSLGYGLNCLGIGSSVYNHIIEMWNVVYNPASVCVPSMIPQVFLDFGKCGSLVFFFIVFYMIEEKAIACLKNLTTRNMLLIILLCQITYQTASSSAFDCLRAFIVGYVALVLFAHMTQLKSL
;
A
#
# COMPACT_ATOMS: atom_id res chain seq x y z
N MET A 1 -7.33 -11.69 33.38
CA MET A 1 -6.69 -10.57 32.66
C MET A 1 -7.64 -10.20 31.53
N LEU A 2 -8.34 -9.07 31.62
CA LEU A 2 -9.18 -8.60 30.51
C LEU A 2 -8.24 -8.19 29.37
N MET A 3 -8.53 -8.63 28.15
CA MET A 3 -7.74 -8.22 26.98
C MET A 3 -8.01 -6.75 26.70
N GLU A 4 -6.96 -5.93 26.70
CA GLU A 4 -7.08 -4.51 26.36
C GLU A 4 -7.20 -4.34 24.83
N ASN A 5 -7.92 -3.30 24.41
CA ASN A 5 -8.10 -2.94 22.99
C ASN A 5 -8.70 -4.06 22.11
N ILE A 6 -9.74 -4.73 22.63
CA ILE A 6 -10.44 -5.84 21.95
C ILE A 6 -11.04 -5.44 20.59
N ASP A 7 -11.28 -4.15 20.35
CA ASP A 7 -11.79 -3.63 19.09
C ASP A 7 -10.84 -3.90 17.90
N PHE A 8 -9.53 -4.03 18.14
CA PHE A 8 -8.59 -4.49 17.12
C PHE A 8 -8.86 -5.94 16.70
N LEU A 9 -9.19 -6.82 17.65
CA LEU A 9 -9.56 -8.19 17.35
C LEU A 9 -10.89 -8.23 16.58
N TYR A 10 -11.88 -7.45 16.99
CA TYR A 10 -13.15 -7.35 16.24
C TYR A 10 -12.94 -6.82 14.83
N SER A 11 -12.09 -5.81 14.66
CA SER A 11 -11.69 -5.28 13.35
C SER A 11 -11.03 -6.34 12.47
N PHE A 12 -10.11 -7.14 13.04
CA PHE A 12 -9.48 -8.27 12.35
C PHE A 12 -10.50 -9.33 11.93
N ILE A 13 -11.36 -9.77 12.86
CA ILE A 13 -12.39 -10.78 12.60
C ILE A 13 -13.34 -10.29 11.49
N LEU A 14 -13.78 -9.04 11.56
CA LEU A 14 -14.65 -8.43 10.55
C LEU A 14 -13.98 -8.44 9.16
N CYS A 15 -12.71 -8.07 9.09
CA CYS A 15 -11.92 -8.12 7.85
C CYS A 15 -11.79 -9.56 7.31
N VAL A 16 -11.50 -10.53 8.17
CA VAL A 16 -11.37 -11.95 7.80
C VAL A 16 -12.70 -12.50 7.29
N VAL A 17 -13.81 -12.24 7.99
CA VAL A 17 -15.15 -12.65 7.57
C VAL A 17 -15.49 -12.05 6.21
N PHE A 18 -15.20 -10.76 6.00
CA PHE A 18 -15.44 -10.11 4.72
C PHE A 18 -14.56 -10.68 3.59
N ALA A 19 -13.28 -10.95 3.87
CA ALA A 19 -12.36 -11.56 2.92
C ALA A 19 -12.82 -12.99 2.55
N ILE A 20 -13.20 -13.80 3.52
CA ILE A 20 -13.76 -15.15 3.30
C ILE A 20 -15.05 -15.05 2.49
N ALA A 21 -15.95 -14.13 2.81
CA ALA A 21 -17.18 -13.92 2.03
C ALA A 21 -16.88 -13.56 0.56
N ASN A 22 -15.83 -12.77 0.31
CA ASN A 22 -15.34 -12.47 -1.04
C ASN A 22 -14.82 -13.73 -1.75
N PHE A 23 -14.03 -14.55 -1.06
CA PHE A 23 -13.48 -15.79 -1.61
C PHE A 23 -14.57 -16.84 -1.87
N LEU A 24 -15.55 -16.98 -0.98
CA LEU A 24 -16.71 -17.88 -1.10
C LEU A 24 -17.78 -17.36 -2.09
N LYS A 25 -17.59 -16.16 -2.67
CA LYS A 25 -18.51 -15.52 -3.62
C LYS A 25 -19.92 -15.31 -3.07
N LEU A 26 -20.06 -15.19 -1.75
CA LEU A 26 -21.36 -15.00 -1.12
C LEU A 26 -21.98 -13.69 -1.61
N GLY A 27 -23.20 -13.79 -2.16
CA GLY A 27 -23.96 -12.67 -2.70
C GLY A 27 -23.71 -12.29 -4.18
N MET A 28 -22.84 -13.01 -4.91
CA MET A 28 -22.53 -12.69 -6.31
C MET A 28 -22.39 -13.94 -7.21
N ARG A 29 -23.37 -14.18 -8.11
CA ARG A 29 -23.28 -15.26 -9.11
C ARG A 29 -22.16 -14.97 -10.12
N ASN A 30 -21.25 -15.94 -10.31
CA ASN A 30 -20.22 -15.94 -11.36
C ASN A 30 -19.29 -14.70 -11.38
N LYS A 31 -18.92 -14.14 -10.22
CA LYS A 31 -17.98 -13.01 -10.15
C LYS A 31 -16.58 -13.41 -9.71
N THR A 32 -15.62 -12.56 -10.05
CA THR A 32 -14.19 -12.67 -9.70
C THR A 32 -13.97 -12.60 -8.19
N TYR A 33 -12.93 -13.30 -7.72
CA TYR A 33 -12.53 -13.43 -6.31
C TYR A 33 -11.89 -12.15 -5.73
N VAL A 34 -11.52 -11.21 -6.60
CA VAL A 34 -10.61 -10.12 -6.28
C VAL A 34 -11.22 -8.79 -6.72
N LEU A 35 -11.63 -7.99 -5.74
CA LEU A 35 -12.21 -6.65 -5.87
C LEU A 35 -11.47 -5.68 -4.92
N PRO A 36 -11.64 -4.35 -5.06
CA PRO A 36 -11.04 -3.39 -4.15
C PRO A 36 -11.30 -3.69 -2.67
N SER A 37 -12.49 -4.21 -2.36
CA SER A 37 -12.85 -4.65 -1.01
C SER A 37 -12.01 -5.80 -0.46
N THR A 38 -11.51 -6.70 -1.32
CA THR A 38 -10.65 -7.82 -0.90
C THR A 38 -9.31 -7.28 -0.39
N PHE A 39 -8.72 -6.31 -1.09
CA PHE A 39 -7.47 -5.69 -0.64
C PHE A 39 -7.63 -4.82 0.57
N PHE A 40 -8.73 -4.07 0.64
CA PHE A 40 -9.06 -3.30 1.82
C PHE A 40 -9.13 -4.21 3.06
N ALA A 41 -9.88 -5.31 2.97
CA ALA A 41 -10.02 -6.28 4.06
C ALA A 41 -8.70 -6.96 4.44
N LEU A 42 -7.89 -7.38 3.47
CA LEU A 42 -6.59 -8.01 3.76
C LEU A 42 -5.63 -7.04 4.45
N MET A 43 -5.57 -5.79 3.99
CA MET A 43 -4.65 -4.81 4.55
C MET A 43 -5.05 -4.37 5.94
N TRP A 44 -6.29 -3.91 6.11
CA TRP A 44 -6.78 -3.52 7.43
C TRP A 44 -6.87 -4.70 8.39
N GLY A 45 -7.08 -5.92 7.90
CA GLY A 45 -6.97 -7.14 8.69
C GLY A 45 -5.57 -7.34 9.25
N LEU A 46 -4.53 -7.28 8.42
CA LEU A 46 -3.13 -7.39 8.88
C LEU A 46 -2.75 -6.24 9.82
N THR A 47 -3.19 -5.01 9.52
CA THR A 47 -2.97 -3.84 10.39
C THR A 47 -3.63 -4.05 11.76
N SER A 48 -4.89 -4.49 11.79
CA SER A 48 -5.64 -4.75 13.04
C SER A 48 -5.03 -5.88 13.85
N LEU A 49 -4.62 -6.99 13.20
CA LEU A 49 -3.95 -8.09 13.87
C LEU A 49 -2.64 -7.64 14.51
N GLY A 50 -1.83 -6.87 13.79
CA GLY A 50 -0.62 -6.26 14.35
C GLY A 50 -0.94 -5.40 15.56
N GLY A 51 -1.92 -4.49 15.46
CA GLY A 51 -2.35 -3.63 16.58
C GLY A 51 -2.75 -4.43 17.82
N PHE A 52 -3.54 -5.49 17.65
CA PHE A 52 -3.95 -6.39 18.75
C PHE A 52 -2.76 -7.13 19.38
N LEU A 53 -1.87 -7.69 18.55
CA LEU A 53 -0.70 -8.44 19.03
C LEU A 53 0.27 -7.53 19.80
N TYR A 54 0.50 -6.31 19.31
CA TYR A 54 1.34 -5.33 19.97
C TYR A 54 0.71 -4.78 21.25
N SER A 55 -0.60 -4.45 21.25
CA SER A 55 -1.26 -3.91 22.44
C SER A 55 -1.41 -4.92 23.59
N ASN A 56 -1.33 -6.23 23.31
CA ASN A 56 -1.46 -7.29 24.31
C ASN A 56 -0.13 -8.00 24.62
N LEU A 57 1.01 -7.44 24.18
CA LEU A 57 2.36 -7.99 24.42
C LEU A 57 2.55 -9.44 23.94
N LEU A 58 1.76 -9.86 22.94
CA LEU A 58 1.83 -11.22 22.38
C LEU A 58 3.00 -11.39 21.42
N VAL A 59 3.59 -10.27 21.00
CA VAL A 59 4.76 -10.19 20.12
C VAL A 59 5.65 -9.08 20.69
N GLY A 60 6.97 -9.24 20.64
CA GLY A 60 7.91 -8.26 21.19
C GLY A 60 7.58 -6.84 20.74
N VAL A 61 7.37 -5.96 21.72
CA VAL A 61 7.02 -4.55 21.50
C VAL A 61 8.10 -3.69 22.15
N THR A 62 8.45 -2.60 21.46
CA THR A 62 8.96 -1.39 22.10
C THR A 62 7.91 -0.86 23.08
N ASP A 63 8.30 -0.47 24.30
CA ASP A 63 7.44 -0.06 25.44
C ASP A 63 6.30 0.94 25.11
N TYR A 64 6.36 1.58 23.95
CA TYR A 64 5.39 2.53 23.42
C TYR A 64 3.90 2.14 23.53
N TYR A 65 3.50 0.93 23.11
CA TYR A 65 2.06 0.58 23.10
C TYR A 65 1.47 0.43 24.51
N ASN A 66 2.29 0.24 25.53
CA ASN A 66 1.85 0.18 26.93
C ASN A 66 1.54 1.56 27.52
N GLY A 67 2.12 2.63 26.95
CA GLY A 67 1.94 4.02 27.40
C GLY A 67 1.07 4.86 26.47
N ALA A 68 0.35 4.24 25.54
CA ALA A 68 -0.38 4.95 24.50
C ALA A 68 -1.85 5.20 24.92
N ASP A 69 -2.10 6.41 25.40
CA ASP A 69 -3.37 6.83 26.04
C ASP A 69 -4.60 6.74 25.13
N TYR A 70 -4.42 6.85 23.80
CA TYR A 70 -5.53 6.99 22.84
C TYR A 70 -5.80 5.73 22.03
N LEU A 71 -5.08 4.62 22.27
CA LEU A 71 -5.24 3.39 21.49
C LEU A 71 -6.67 2.85 21.49
N GLN A 72 -7.36 2.93 22.64
CA GLN A 72 -8.74 2.46 22.73
C GLN A 72 -9.66 3.27 21.83
N GLU A 73 -9.58 4.60 21.89
CA GLU A 73 -10.39 5.48 21.04
C GLU A 73 -10.11 5.27 19.54
N ILE A 74 -8.83 5.12 19.18
CA ILE A 74 -8.40 4.86 17.80
C ILE A 74 -8.95 3.52 17.32
N SER A 75 -8.87 2.48 18.15
CA SER A 75 -9.35 1.14 17.83
C SER A 75 -10.87 1.11 17.63
N SER A 76 -11.64 1.76 18.51
CA SER A 76 -13.10 1.89 18.38
C SER A 76 -13.48 2.68 17.13
N TYR A 77 -12.77 3.79 16.84
CA TYR A 77 -13.06 4.62 15.68
C TYR A 77 -12.74 3.90 14.36
N GLN A 78 -11.63 3.15 14.30
CA GLN A 78 -11.33 2.29 13.16
C GLN A 78 -12.42 1.24 12.95
N LEU A 79 -12.91 0.60 14.00
CA LEU A 79 -13.99 -0.37 13.89
C LEU A 79 -15.23 0.26 13.24
N MET A 80 -15.59 1.49 13.62
CA MET A 80 -16.67 2.25 12.99
C MET A 80 -16.40 2.48 11.48
N ILE A 81 -15.18 2.89 11.11
CA ILE A 81 -14.80 3.07 9.69
C ILE A 81 -14.94 1.76 8.92
N LEU A 82 -14.47 0.64 9.48
CA LEU A 82 -14.55 -0.67 8.84
C LEU A 82 -16.01 -1.10 8.60
N ILE A 83 -16.87 -0.92 9.59
CA ILE A 83 -18.32 -1.20 9.45
C ILE A 83 -18.88 -0.38 8.30
N VAL A 84 -18.62 0.94 8.27
CA VAL A 84 -19.14 1.84 7.24
C VAL A 84 -18.61 1.48 5.84
N VAL A 85 -17.33 1.20 5.70
CA VAL A 85 -16.71 0.82 4.42
C VAL A 85 -17.25 -0.53 3.93
N PHE A 86 -17.39 -1.52 4.81
CA PHE A 86 -17.97 -2.81 4.44
C PHE A 86 -19.45 -2.68 4.05
N SER A 87 -20.23 -1.85 4.74
CA SER A 87 -21.60 -1.52 4.34
C SER A 87 -21.65 -0.87 2.96
N ALA A 88 -20.73 0.05 2.65
CA ALA A 88 -20.61 0.66 1.32
C ALA A 88 -20.33 -0.37 0.22
N PHE A 89 -19.38 -1.28 0.46
CA PHE A 89 -19.08 -2.37 -0.47
C PHE A 89 -20.27 -3.30 -0.68
N LEU A 90 -20.96 -3.69 0.40
CA LEU A 90 -22.15 -4.55 0.32
C LEU A 90 -23.27 -3.89 -0.48
N LEU A 91 -23.50 -2.59 -0.27
CA LEU A 91 -24.52 -1.84 -1.01
C LEU A 91 -24.18 -1.76 -2.51
N ALA A 92 -22.93 -1.46 -2.87
CA ALA A 92 -22.47 -1.46 -4.26
C ALA A 92 -22.69 -2.81 -4.93
N ARG A 93 -22.40 -3.90 -4.20
CA ARG A 93 -22.59 -5.28 -4.68
C ARG A 93 -24.04 -5.66 -4.82
N PHE A 94 -24.89 -5.29 -3.87
CA PHE A 94 -26.32 -5.54 -3.90
C PHE A 94 -26.96 -4.90 -5.14
N LYS A 95 -26.65 -3.61 -5.39
CA LYS A 95 -27.09 -2.86 -6.58
C LYS A 95 -26.65 -3.55 -7.88
N ARG A 96 -25.43 -4.11 -7.91
CA ARG A 96 -24.83 -4.75 -9.10
C ARG A 96 -24.86 -6.28 -9.04
N ARG A 97 -25.76 -6.91 -8.26
CA ARG A 97 -25.77 -8.37 -8.02
C ARG A 97 -25.90 -9.21 -9.29
N LYS A 98 -26.60 -8.69 -10.31
CA LYS A 98 -26.88 -9.37 -11.59
C LYS A 98 -25.76 -9.24 -12.64
N VAL A 99 -24.69 -8.49 -12.35
CA VAL A 99 -23.59 -8.28 -13.32
C VAL A 99 -22.69 -9.52 -13.38
N ALA A 100 -22.70 -10.23 -14.50
CA ALA A 100 -21.74 -11.32 -14.75
C ALA A 100 -20.44 -10.77 -15.35
N VAL A 101 -19.32 -11.44 -15.05
CA VAL A 101 -18.02 -11.12 -15.66
C VAL A 101 -18.02 -11.59 -17.11
N LYS A 102 -17.75 -10.68 -18.05
CA LYS A 102 -17.58 -11.02 -19.47
C LYS A 102 -16.17 -10.64 -19.91
N VAL A 103 -15.34 -11.65 -20.12
CA VAL A 103 -13.99 -11.47 -20.70
C VAL A 103 -14.16 -11.24 -22.20
N THR A 104 -13.71 -10.08 -22.68
CA THR A 104 -13.77 -9.74 -24.11
C THR A 104 -12.57 -10.32 -24.85
N ALA A 105 -12.68 -10.50 -26.17
CA ALA A 105 -11.55 -10.92 -27.01
C ALA A 105 -10.36 -9.92 -26.94
N ASN A 106 -10.65 -8.65 -26.64
CA ASN A 106 -9.66 -7.57 -26.49
C ASN A 106 -8.89 -7.63 -25.14
N PHE A 107 -9.05 -8.69 -24.37
CA PHE A 107 -8.20 -8.98 -23.21
C PHE A 107 -7.14 -10.03 -23.60
N GLY A 108 -6.02 -9.54 -24.11
CA GLY A 108 -4.94 -10.36 -24.66
C GLY A 108 -3.58 -10.10 -24.02
N SER A 109 -2.73 -11.11 -24.01
CA SER A 109 -1.33 -10.96 -23.59
C SER A 109 -0.53 -10.03 -24.50
N ALA A 110 -0.90 -9.93 -25.79
CA ALA A 110 -0.24 -9.07 -26.77
C ALA A 110 -0.33 -7.58 -26.39
N ASP A 111 -1.52 -7.10 -26.02
CA ASP A 111 -1.74 -5.71 -25.60
C ASP A 111 -0.91 -5.37 -24.36
N ILE A 112 -0.93 -6.24 -23.36
CA ILE A 112 -0.21 -6.05 -22.11
C ILE A 112 1.31 -5.99 -22.35
N VAL A 113 1.84 -6.88 -23.19
CA VAL A 113 3.26 -6.86 -23.60
C VAL A 113 3.60 -5.56 -24.34
N SER A 114 2.73 -5.12 -25.25
CA SER A 114 2.90 -3.90 -26.02
C SER A 114 2.96 -2.66 -25.12
N ILE A 115 2.00 -2.54 -24.19
CA ILE A 115 1.95 -1.46 -23.20
C ILE A 115 3.23 -1.47 -22.36
N ARG A 116 3.62 -2.63 -21.79
CA ARG A 116 4.83 -2.71 -20.97
C ARG A 116 6.08 -2.30 -21.74
N ARG A 117 6.24 -2.77 -22.99
CA ARG A 117 7.41 -2.41 -23.81
C ARG A 117 7.50 -0.91 -24.03
N LYS A 118 6.37 -0.25 -24.31
CA LYS A 118 6.29 1.21 -24.46
C LYS A 118 6.56 1.97 -23.17
N MET A 119 6.24 1.39 -22.01
CA MET A 119 6.46 2.02 -20.70
C MET A 119 7.84 1.80 -20.11
N ARG A 120 8.71 1.01 -20.74
CA ARG A 120 9.98 0.60 -20.15
C ARG A 120 10.92 1.77 -19.83
N TRP A 121 10.80 2.89 -20.55
CA TRP A 121 11.56 4.10 -20.28
C TRP A 121 11.34 4.65 -18.87
N VAL A 122 10.14 4.46 -18.29
CA VAL A 122 9.82 4.91 -16.93
C VAL A 122 10.78 4.28 -15.91
N LEU A 123 11.01 2.97 -16.02
CA LEU A 123 11.96 2.29 -15.14
C LEU A 123 13.40 2.72 -15.36
N TYR A 124 13.81 3.00 -16.60
CA TYR A 124 15.17 3.48 -16.87
C TYR A 124 15.40 4.89 -16.32
N LEU A 125 14.42 5.78 -16.47
CA LEU A 125 14.50 7.13 -15.93
C LEU A 125 14.49 7.10 -14.39
N PHE A 126 13.63 6.26 -13.80
CA PHE A 126 13.57 6.05 -12.36
C PHE A 126 14.88 5.46 -11.82
N PHE A 127 15.48 4.50 -12.54
CA PHE A 127 16.79 3.94 -12.21
C PHE A 127 17.88 5.01 -12.24
N ALA A 128 17.94 5.85 -13.28
CA ALA A 128 18.96 6.89 -13.41
C ALA A 128 18.90 7.89 -12.24
N ILE A 129 17.69 8.38 -11.92
CA ILE A 129 17.46 9.28 -10.78
C ILE A 129 17.75 8.58 -9.45
N GLY A 130 17.35 7.32 -9.33
CA GLY A 130 17.59 6.51 -8.14
C GLY A 130 19.05 6.23 -7.88
N MET A 131 19.83 5.94 -8.92
CA MET A 131 21.27 5.71 -8.82
C MET A 131 22.01 6.98 -8.45
N TYR A 132 21.67 8.12 -9.08
CA TYR A 132 22.21 9.42 -8.67
C TYR A 132 22.01 9.62 -7.16
N ARG A 133 20.77 9.49 -6.68
CA ARG A 133 20.45 9.72 -5.27
C ARG A 133 21.13 8.72 -4.34
N LEU A 134 21.13 7.43 -4.71
CA LEU A 134 21.78 6.39 -3.91
C LEU A 134 23.28 6.65 -3.75
N VAL A 135 23.97 7.03 -4.83
CA VAL A 135 25.39 7.38 -4.78
C VAL A 135 25.62 8.60 -3.89
N SER A 136 24.78 9.65 -4.01
CA SER A 136 24.88 10.83 -3.15
C SER A 136 24.73 10.47 -1.67
N VAL A 137 23.73 9.65 -1.31
CA VAL A 137 23.51 9.25 0.09
C VAL A 137 24.67 8.37 0.58
N VAL A 138 25.04 7.34 -0.17
CA VAL A 138 26.16 6.43 0.17
C VAL A 138 27.48 7.20 0.32
N SER A 139 27.70 8.27 -0.45
CA SER A 139 28.91 9.09 -0.32
C SER A 139 29.02 9.83 1.03
N VAL A 140 27.88 10.07 1.69
CA VAL A 140 27.80 10.73 2.99
C VAL A 140 27.75 9.71 4.13
N THR A 141 26.93 8.67 3.98
CA THR A 141 26.61 7.73 5.07
C THR A 141 27.37 6.41 4.99
N GLY A 142 28.09 6.15 3.90
CA GLY A 142 28.59 4.81 3.57
C GLY A 142 27.44 3.82 3.32
N TRP A 143 27.75 2.53 3.39
CA TRP A 143 26.77 1.43 3.30
C TRP A 143 26.13 1.10 4.66
N ASP A 144 26.09 2.05 5.59
CA ASP A 144 25.35 1.92 6.84
C ASP A 144 23.89 2.31 6.62
N TYR A 145 23.01 1.31 6.68
CA TYR A 145 21.60 1.47 6.36
C TYR A 145 20.83 2.25 7.45
N SER A 146 21.32 2.21 8.71
CA SER A 146 20.83 3.05 9.81
C SER A 146 21.19 4.52 9.56
N ALA A 147 22.45 4.79 9.20
CA ALA A 147 22.90 6.14 8.88
C ALA A 147 22.19 6.74 7.65
N MET A 148 21.94 5.95 6.59
CA MET A 148 21.12 6.37 5.45
C MET A 148 19.73 6.84 5.88
N ARG A 149 19.15 6.12 6.84
CA ARG A 149 17.80 6.41 7.34
C ARG A 149 17.78 7.71 8.15
N SER A 150 18.71 7.87 9.09
CA SER A 150 18.84 9.08 9.90
C SER A 150 19.11 10.29 9.01
N TYR A 151 20.02 10.16 8.04
CA TYR A 151 20.29 11.21 7.06
C TYR A 151 19.01 11.69 6.38
N TYR A 152 18.15 10.78 5.90
CA TYR A 152 16.89 11.18 5.27
C TYR A 152 15.91 11.90 6.21
N ILE A 153 15.86 11.53 7.49
CA ILE A 153 14.98 12.16 8.49
C ILE A 153 15.50 13.57 8.81
N ASP A 154 16.78 13.66 9.16
CA ASP A 154 17.40 14.88 9.71
C ASP A 154 17.69 15.92 8.63
N SER A 155 18.09 15.48 7.43
CA SER A 155 18.48 16.40 6.36
C SER A 155 17.28 16.92 5.55
N ARG A 156 16.04 16.55 5.90
CA ARG A 156 14.85 16.89 5.12
C ARG A 156 14.54 18.39 5.12
N SER A 157 14.88 19.08 6.20
CA SER A 157 14.83 20.54 6.35
C SER A 157 16.00 21.26 5.66
N HIS A 158 17.08 20.54 5.36
CA HIS A 158 18.33 21.11 4.83
C HIS A 158 18.65 20.67 3.40
N PHE A 159 17.74 19.97 2.72
CA PHE A 159 17.96 19.58 1.34
C PHE A 159 18.16 20.80 0.45
N SER A 160 19.19 20.74 -0.40
CA SER A 160 19.36 21.74 -1.45
C SER A 160 18.09 21.81 -2.32
N PHE A 161 17.88 22.94 -2.99
CA PHE A 161 16.78 23.08 -3.95
C PHE A 161 16.82 21.98 -5.02
N PHE A 162 18.03 21.59 -5.46
CA PHE A 162 18.20 20.53 -6.43
C PHE A 162 17.76 19.17 -5.87
N ASP A 163 18.24 18.78 -4.68
CA ASP A 163 17.89 17.49 -4.06
C ASP A 163 16.41 17.39 -3.75
N SER A 164 15.80 18.49 -3.30
CA SER A 164 14.36 18.57 -3.06
C SER A 164 13.55 18.30 -4.34
N ASN A 165 13.98 18.85 -5.48
CA ASN A 165 13.32 18.61 -6.76
C ASN A 165 13.56 17.20 -7.28
N VAL A 166 14.76 16.65 -7.11
CA VAL A 166 15.08 15.25 -7.47
C VAL A 166 14.17 14.28 -6.70
N ILE A 167 13.97 14.49 -5.40
CA ILE A 167 13.03 13.68 -4.59
C ILE A 167 11.61 13.84 -5.11
N ARG A 168 11.16 15.07 -5.39
CA ARG A 168 9.80 15.33 -5.89
C ARG A 168 9.55 14.61 -7.21
N ILE A 169 10.41 14.81 -8.20
CA ILE A 169 10.33 14.16 -9.52
C ILE A 169 10.40 12.64 -9.36
N GLY A 170 11.35 12.14 -8.56
CA GLY A 170 11.48 10.72 -8.27
C GLY A 170 10.22 10.14 -7.60
N SER A 171 9.54 10.88 -6.73
CA SER A 171 8.30 10.42 -6.10
C SER A 171 7.14 10.28 -7.10
N TYR A 172 7.03 11.17 -8.09
CA TYR A 172 6.05 11.04 -9.18
C TYR A 172 6.41 9.88 -10.11
N LEU A 173 7.69 9.77 -10.50
CA LEU A 173 8.18 8.65 -11.30
C LEU A 173 8.01 7.31 -10.61
N CYS A 174 8.13 7.26 -9.27
CA CYS A 174 7.84 6.06 -8.50
C CYS A 174 6.40 5.60 -8.71
N GLN A 175 5.42 6.51 -8.76
CA GLN A 175 4.02 6.12 -9.01
C GLN A 175 3.84 5.53 -10.42
N PHE A 176 4.49 6.11 -11.44
CA PHE A 176 4.52 5.52 -12.78
C PHE A 176 5.22 4.16 -12.80
N ALA A 177 6.31 4.00 -12.05
CA ALA A 177 7.06 2.75 -11.94
C ALA A 177 6.23 1.66 -11.22
N VAL A 178 5.50 2.01 -10.17
CA VAL A 178 4.54 1.12 -9.49
C VAL A 178 3.47 0.65 -10.48
N PHE A 179 2.92 1.57 -11.29
CA PHE A 179 1.95 1.21 -12.32
C PHE A 179 2.56 0.28 -13.39
N TYR A 180 3.82 0.52 -13.80
CA TYR A 180 4.56 -0.41 -14.65
C TYR A 180 4.69 -1.81 -14.03
N ILE A 181 4.97 -1.89 -12.72
CA ILE A 181 5.10 -3.15 -12.00
C ILE A 181 3.77 -3.90 -11.94
N CYS A 182 2.66 -3.20 -11.79
CA CYS A 182 1.33 -3.81 -11.96
C CYS A 182 1.19 -4.46 -13.33
N ILE A 183 1.57 -3.76 -14.42
CA ILE A 183 1.51 -4.31 -15.79
C ILE A 183 2.44 -5.53 -15.94
N LEU A 184 3.62 -5.50 -15.32
CA LEU A 184 4.54 -6.64 -15.28
C LEU A 184 3.90 -7.86 -14.59
N GLY A 185 3.17 -7.64 -13.49
CA GLY A 185 2.36 -8.65 -12.81
C GLY A 185 1.31 -9.27 -13.73
N MET A 186 0.60 -8.45 -14.50
CA MET A 186 -0.40 -8.92 -15.48
C MET A 186 0.23 -9.80 -16.57
N GLU A 187 1.33 -9.33 -17.17
CA GLU A 187 2.03 -10.07 -18.23
C GLU A 187 2.48 -11.44 -17.70
N THR A 188 3.01 -11.44 -16.48
CA THR A 188 3.54 -12.63 -15.84
C THR A 188 2.44 -13.63 -15.47
N ALA A 189 1.26 -13.16 -15.04
CA ALA A 189 0.10 -14.02 -14.83
C ALA A 189 -0.41 -14.66 -16.12
N LEU A 190 -0.29 -13.96 -17.26
CA LEU A 190 -0.73 -14.50 -18.55
C LEU A 190 0.29 -15.45 -19.19
N GLN A 191 1.60 -15.13 -19.13
CA GLN A 191 2.67 -15.84 -19.85
C GLN A 191 3.54 -16.76 -18.98
N GLY A 192 3.40 -16.72 -17.65
CA GLY A 192 4.23 -17.46 -16.71
C GLY A 192 5.44 -16.66 -16.20
N ILE A 193 6.06 -17.12 -15.11
CA ILE A 193 7.13 -16.41 -14.40
C ILE A 193 8.50 -16.66 -15.05
N ARG A 194 9.09 -15.57 -15.55
CA ARG A 194 10.48 -15.51 -16.04
C ARG A 194 11.36 -14.80 -15.01
N LEU A 195 11.96 -15.57 -14.09
CA LEU A 195 12.74 -15.05 -12.96
C LEU A 195 13.84 -14.06 -13.38
N LYS A 196 14.62 -14.36 -14.42
CA LYS A 196 15.67 -13.44 -14.92
C LYS A 196 15.11 -12.06 -15.30
N LYS A 197 13.93 -12.03 -15.92
CA LYS A 197 13.26 -10.77 -16.26
C LYS A 197 12.78 -10.08 -14.98
N PHE A 198 12.10 -10.81 -14.11
CA PHE A 198 11.59 -10.28 -12.83
C PHE A 198 12.70 -9.61 -12.00
N ILE A 199 13.83 -10.30 -11.81
CA ILE A 199 15.00 -9.78 -11.07
C ILE A 199 15.57 -8.53 -11.74
N ARG A 200 15.69 -8.51 -13.07
CA ARG A 200 16.17 -7.32 -13.78
C ARG A 200 15.27 -6.11 -13.57
N GLU A 201 13.94 -6.27 -13.69
CA GLU A 201 13.01 -5.15 -13.46
C GLU A 201 13.02 -4.72 -11.98
N PHE A 202 13.23 -5.66 -11.04
CA PHE A 202 13.43 -5.35 -9.64
C PHE A 202 14.69 -4.49 -9.41
N LEU A 203 15.84 -4.90 -9.94
CA LEU A 203 17.10 -4.13 -9.83
C LEU A 203 17.02 -2.73 -10.44
N LEU A 204 16.22 -2.55 -11.50
CA LEU A 204 15.97 -1.21 -12.07
C LEU A 204 15.10 -0.33 -11.16
N PHE A 205 14.27 -0.93 -10.31
CA PHE A 205 13.35 -0.20 -9.43
C PHE A 205 13.98 0.20 -8.10
N ILE A 206 14.81 -0.66 -7.51
CA ILE A 206 15.25 -0.50 -6.12
C ILE A 206 16.05 0.78 -5.77
N PRO A 207 16.94 1.35 -6.61
CA PRO A 207 17.94 2.30 -6.13
C PRO A 207 17.35 3.55 -5.48
N PHE A 208 16.30 4.11 -6.08
CA PHE A 208 15.64 5.31 -5.55
C PHE A 208 15.03 5.05 -4.17
N GLN A 209 14.31 3.94 -4.02
CA GLN A 209 13.63 3.61 -2.77
C GLN A 209 14.61 3.15 -1.67
N MET A 210 15.72 2.49 -2.05
CA MET A 210 16.78 2.12 -1.10
C MET A 210 17.51 3.35 -0.55
N SER A 211 17.61 4.44 -1.33
CA SER A 211 18.27 5.67 -0.88
C SER A 211 17.63 6.33 0.35
N PHE A 212 16.43 5.89 0.75
CA PHE A 212 15.75 6.37 1.95
C PHE A 212 16.03 5.53 3.22
N GLY A 213 16.89 4.50 3.13
CA GLY A 213 17.24 3.63 4.27
C GLY A 213 16.06 2.85 4.85
N GLY A 214 15.08 2.48 4.01
CA GLY A 214 13.84 1.83 4.47
C GLY A 214 13.31 0.73 3.56
N ARG A 215 12.33 -0.03 4.08
CA ARG A 215 11.68 -1.17 3.42
C ARG A 215 10.76 -0.85 2.23
N LEU A 216 10.62 0.43 1.87
CA LEU A 216 9.63 0.86 0.86
C LEU A 216 9.90 0.27 -0.52
N PHE A 217 11.15 -0.05 -0.88
CA PHE A 217 11.47 -0.68 -2.16
C PHE A 217 10.88 -2.09 -2.28
N ILE A 218 10.80 -2.83 -1.17
CA ILE A 218 10.20 -4.17 -1.13
C ILE A 218 8.68 -4.02 -1.31
N LEU A 219 8.06 -3.18 -0.49
CA LEU A 219 6.61 -3.02 -0.47
C LEU A 219 6.09 -2.45 -1.79
N SER A 220 6.73 -1.39 -2.29
CA SER A 220 6.33 -0.70 -3.54
C SER A 220 6.57 -1.55 -4.79
N PHE A 221 7.37 -2.61 -4.72
CA PHE A 221 7.56 -3.53 -5.83
C PHE A 221 6.71 -4.79 -5.72
N PHE A 222 6.89 -5.55 -4.63
CA PHE A 222 6.29 -6.86 -4.51
C PHE A 222 4.79 -6.79 -4.35
N VAL A 223 4.28 -5.83 -3.59
CA VAL A 223 2.84 -5.80 -3.32
C VAL A 223 2.04 -5.46 -4.58
N PRO A 224 2.33 -4.39 -5.34
CA PRO A 224 1.66 -4.12 -6.60
C PRO A 224 1.83 -5.25 -7.63
N PHE A 225 3.00 -5.92 -7.66
CA PHE A 225 3.24 -7.07 -8.53
C PHE A 225 2.35 -8.27 -8.18
N ILE A 226 2.41 -8.74 -6.93
CA ILE A 226 1.67 -9.90 -6.41
C ILE A 226 0.16 -9.64 -6.57
N PHE A 227 -0.26 -8.43 -6.22
CA PHE A 227 -1.62 -7.97 -6.38
C PHE A 227 -2.10 -8.16 -7.83
N SER A 228 -1.44 -7.48 -8.76
CA SER A 228 -1.84 -7.47 -10.16
C SER A 228 -1.76 -8.87 -10.78
N TYR A 229 -0.77 -9.67 -10.37
CA TYR A 229 -0.64 -11.05 -10.76
C TYR A 229 -1.85 -11.88 -10.32
N LEU A 230 -2.23 -11.85 -9.03
CA LEU A 230 -3.35 -12.65 -8.51
C LEU A 230 -4.69 -12.24 -9.13
N LEU A 231 -4.93 -10.93 -9.27
CA LEU A 231 -6.12 -10.41 -9.93
C LEU A 231 -6.20 -10.92 -11.38
N THR A 232 -5.12 -10.78 -12.15
CA THR A 232 -5.05 -11.22 -13.55
C THR A 232 -5.15 -12.74 -13.69
N TYR A 233 -4.50 -13.49 -12.80
CA TYR A 233 -4.56 -14.94 -12.77
C TYR A 233 -5.99 -15.42 -12.49
N SER A 234 -6.70 -14.81 -11.52
CA SER A 234 -8.09 -15.17 -11.20
C SER A 234 -9.03 -15.02 -12.41
N ILE A 235 -8.80 -14.00 -13.24
CA ILE A 235 -9.53 -13.77 -14.49
C ILE A 235 -9.10 -14.77 -15.56
N ALA A 236 -7.81 -15.05 -15.67
CA ALA A 236 -7.30 -16.01 -16.64
C ALA A 236 -7.86 -17.42 -16.40
N VAL A 237 -8.04 -17.83 -15.14
CA VAL A 237 -8.66 -19.11 -14.75
C VAL A 237 -10.14 -19.18 -15.15
N ILE A 238 -10.86 -18.06 -15.17
CA ILE A 238 -12.25 -18.03 -15.69
C ILE A 238 -12.27 -18.35 -17.19
N ARG A 239 -11.25 -17.91 -17.94
CA ARG A 239 -11.13 -18.17 -19.38
C ARG A 239 -10.60 -19.57 -19.68
N ASP A 240 -9.66 -20.04 -18.89
CA ASP A 240 -8.93 -21.30 -19.06
C ASP A 240 -8.91 -22.03 -17.71
N LYS A 241 -9.84 -22.97 -17.54
CA LYS A 241 -10.08 -23.67 -16.26
C LYS A 241 -8.90 -24.54 -15.83
N ASP A 242 -8.07 -24.99 -16.76
CA ASP A 242 -6.93 -25.87 -16.50
C ASP A 242 -5.66 -25.11 -16.13
N LYS A 243 -5.71 -23.77 -16.16
CA LYS A 243 -4.57 -22.90 -15.86
C LYS A 243 -4.15 -23.03 -14.40
N LYS A 244 -3.02 -23.70 -14.16
CA LYS A 244 -2.39 -23.83 -12.83
C LYS A 244 -1.51 -22.63 -12.49
N ILE A 245 -1.37 -22.36 -11.19
CA ILE A 245 -0.47 -21.33 -10.69
C ILE A 245 0.98 -21.79 -10.90
N ASP A 246 1.83 -20.90 -11.43
CA ASP A 246 3.25 -21.20 -11.60
C ASP A 246 3.91 -21.39 -10.23
N ARG A 247 4.57 -22.52 -9.99
CA ARG A 247 5.25 -22.82 -8.71
C ARG A 247 6.27 -21.75 -8.33
N LYS A 248 6.89 -21.08 -9.32
CA LYS A 248 7.82 -19.97 -9.08
C LYS A 248 7.15 -18.77 -8.39
N PHE A 249 5.82 -18.69 -8.43
CA PHE A 249 5.07 -17.65 -7.74
C PHE A 249 5.25 -17.74 -6.23
N LEU A 250 5.38 -18.95 -5.67
CA LEU A 250 5.65 -19.14 -4.25
C LEU A 250 6.99 -18.51 -3.83
N LEU A 251 8.02 -18.61 -4.69
CA LEU A 251 9.31 -17.95 -4.45
C LEU A 251 9.16 -16.42 -4.46
N VAL A 252 8.40 -15.89 -5.43
CA VAL A 252 8.12 -14.44 -5.50
C VAL A 252 7.32 -13.98 -4.28
N LEU A 253 6.37 -14.78 -3.79
CA LEU A 253 5.57 -14.48 -2.61
C LEU A 253 6.37 -14.53 -1.31
N ALA A 254 7.30 -15.47 -1.17
CA ALA A 254 8.15 -15.61 0.01
C ALA A 254 9.26 -14.55 0.08
N SER A 255 9.78 -14.10 -1.07
CA SER A 255 10.89 -13.15 -1.12
C SER A 255 10.68 -11.83 -0.35
N PRO A 256 9.55 -11.11 -0.43
CA PRO A 256 9.37 -9.88 0.35
C PRO A 256 9.40 -10.13 1.87
N ILE A 257 8.90 -11.27 2.36
CA ILE A 257 8.91 -11.62 3.79
C ILE A 257 10.34 -11.73 4.29
N ILE A 258 11.17 -12.48 3.57
CA ILE A 258 12.59 -12.67 3.89
C ILE A 258 13.32 -11.33 3.84
N MET A 259 13.08 -10.55 2.79
CA MET A 259 13.74 -9.24 2.62
C MET A 259 13.35 -8.23 3.69
N LEU A 260 12.10 -8.23 4.17
CA LEU A 260 11.64 -7.33 5.22
C LEU A 260 12.38 -7.57 6.54
N VAL A 261 12.52 -8.85 6.93
CA VAL A 261 13.25 -9.24 8.15
C VAL A 261 14.74 -8.89 8.02
N VAL A 262 15.37 -9.24 6.89
CA VAL A 262 16.80 -8.93 6.65
C VAL A 262 17.06 -7.43 6.68
N VAL A 263 16.22 -6.63 6.01
CA VAL A 263 16.38 -5.16 6.01
C VAL A 263 16.21 -4.59 7.41
N GLN A 264 15.32 -5.13 8.25
CA GLN A 264 15.22 -4.67 9.63
C GLN A 264 16.49 -4.95 10.43
N ILE A 265 17.04 -6.17 10.35
CA ILE A 265 18.28 -6.53 11.04
C ILE A 265 19.41 -5.56 10.65
N LEU A 266 19.52 -5.24 9.35
CA LEU A 266 20.49 -4.27 8.85
C LEU A 266 20.22 -2.84 9.34
N LYS A 267 18.95 -2.42 9.49
CA LYS A 267 18.59 -1.11 10.06
C LYS A 267 19.00 -0.97 11.52
N MET A 268 18.99 -2.06 12.27
CA MET A 268 19.40 -2.07 13.68
C MET A 268 20.91 -2.24 13.87
N ASN A 269 21.69 -2.26 12.78
CA ASN A 269 23.12 -2.54 12.79
C ASN A 269 23.47 -3.85 13.52
N GLU A 270 22.56 -4.84 13.41
CA GLU A 270 22.74 -6.16 13.99
C GLU A 270 23.22 -7.18 12.96
N THR A 271 23.79 -8.27 13.44
CA THR A 271 24.21 -9.39 12.59
C THR A 271 23.03 -10.32 12.30
N ILE A 272 22.97 -10.85 11.08
CA ILE A 272 21.93 -11.80 10.68
C ILE A 272 22.25 -13.16 11.32
N ASN A 273 21.45 -13.55 12.32
CA ASN A 273 21.51 -14.86 12.97
C ASN A 273 20.10 -15.29 13.42
N ILE A 274 19.95 -16.52 13.93
CA ILE A 274 18.62 -17.08 14.28
C ILE A 274 17.92 -16.22 15.33
N LYS A 275 18.64 -15.73 16.35
CA LYS A 275 18.05 -14.92 17.43
C LYS A 275 17.52 -13.58 16.90
N THR A 276 18.27 -12.93 16.01
CA THR A 276 17.86 -11.64 15.43
C THR A 276 16.70 -11.81 14.44
N ILE A 277 16.68 -12.92 13.68
CA ILE A 277 15.53 -13.25 12.83
C ILE A 277 14.25 -13.44 13.66
N GLU A 278 14.32 -14.16 14.77
CA GLU A 278 13.17 -14.35 15.67
C GLU A 278 12.70 -13.01 16.25
N ALA A 279 13.64 -12.19 16.75
CA ALA A 279 13.36 -10.88 17.34
C ALA A 279 12.67 -9.91 16.36
N TYR A 280 13.08 -9.89 15.09
CA TYR A 280 12.57 -8.95 14.08
C TYR A 280 11.52 -9.54 13.13
N SER A 281 11.07 -10.77 13.36
CA SER A 281 10.02 -11.41 12.56
C SER A 281 8.67 -10.69 12.61
N SER A 282 8.41 -9.98 13.72
CA SER A 282 7.19 -9.19 13.96
C SER A 282 7.02 -8.03 12.97
N GLU A 283 8.11 -7.56 12.34
CA GLU A 283 8.09 -6.47 11.37
C GLU A 283 7.25 -6.74 10.11
N ILE A 284 6.80 -7.97 9.91
CA ILE A 284 5.80 -8.29 8.88
C ILE A 284 4.50 -7.50 9.13
N PHE A 285 4.18 -7.18 10.39
CA PHE A 285 3.02 -6.36 10.79
C PHE A 285 3.28 -4.85 10.70
N TYR A 286 4.20 -4.42 9.83
CA TYR A 286 4.67 -3.04 9.79
C TYR A 286 3.60 -1.94 9.71
N THR A 287 2.44 -2.22 9.10
CA THR A 287 1.36 -1.23 8.97
C THR A 287 0.72 -0.89 10.31
N SER A 288 0.84 -1.76 11.32
CA SER A 288 0.41 -1.45 12.69
C SER A 288 1.12 -0.23 13.28
N THR A 289 2.34 0.10 12.82
CA THR A 289 3.02 1.35 13.23
C THR A 289 2.25 2.61 12.85
N SER A 290 1.18 2.50 12.04
CA SER A 290 0.22 3.58 11.86
C SER A 290 -0.54 3.96 13.13
N TYR A 291 -0.70 3.04 14.10
CA TYR A 291 -1.29 3.34 15.40
C TYR A 291 -0.41 4.21 16.27
N ILE A 292 0.91 4.06 16.16
CA ILE A 292 1.88 4.96 16.80
C ILE A 292 1.66 6.39 16.28
N HIS A 293 1.59 6.57 14.96
CA HIS A 293 1.30 7.88 14.37
C HIS A 293 -0.06 8.44 14.82
N MET A 294 -1.10 7.60 14.80
CA MET A 294 -2.44 8.02 15.20
C MET A 294 -2.52 8.39 16.68
N ASN A 295 -1.82 7.67 17.56
CA ASN A 295 -1.81 7.96 19.00
C ASN A 295 -1.19 9.32 19.30
N GLU A 296 0.00 9.61 18.75
CA GLU A 296 0.64 10.92 18.92
C GLU A 296 -0.20 12.06 18.34
N LEU A 297 -0.85 11.82 17.20
CA LEU A 297 -1.77 12.80 16.61
C LEU A 297 -2.99 13.05 17.51
N TRP A 298 -3.56 12.00 18.09
CA TRP A 298 -4.75 12.12 18.93
C TRP A 298 -4.50 12.98 20.18
N GLY A 299 -3.30 12.86 20.78
CA GLY A 299 -2.89 13.72 21.89
C GLY A 299 -2.62 15.17 21.53
N SER A 300 -2.51 15.48 20.24
CA SER A 300 -2.17 16.80 19.73
C SER A 300 -3.20 17.35 18.73
N LEU A 301 -4.44 16.84 18.76
CA LEU A 301 -5.50 17.32 17.88
C LEU A 301 -5.73 18.83 18.08
N PRO A 302 -5.79 19.62 16.99
CA PRO A 302 -6.08 21.04 17.10
C PRO A 302 -7.50 21.25 17.66
N PRO A 303 -7.72 22.35 18.41
CA PRO A 303 -9.03 22.65 19.00
C PRO A 303 -10.12 22.96 17.95
N GLU A 304 -9.72 23.31 16.72
CA GLU A 304 -10.62 23.60 15.60
C GLU A 304 -10.24 22.79 14.35
N TYR A 305 -11.24 22.26 13.65
CA TYR A 305 -11.04 21.58 12.35
C TYR A 305 -10.72 22.61 11.27
N SER A 306 -9.63 22.42 10.52
CA SER A 306 -9.26 23.29 9.39
C SER A 306 -9.38 22.54 8.07
N LEU A 307 -10.16 23.07 7.13
CA LEU A 307 -10.32 22.52 5.78
C LEU A 307 -8.99 22.65 5.01
N GLY A 308 -8.21 21.57 4.94
CA GLY A 308 -6.88 21.59 4.33
C GLY A 308 -6.28 20.23 3.98
N TYR A 309 -7.09 19.17 3.86
CA TYR A 309 -6.66 17.77 3.75
C TYR A 309 -5.73 17.32 4.88
N GLY A 310 -5.94 17.87 6.08
CA GLY A 310 -5.06 17.71 7.23
C GLY A 310 -3.64 18.26 7.03
N LEU A 311 -3.31 18.90 5.89
CA LEU A 311 -1.96 19.40 5.60
C LEU A 311 -1.59 20.62 6.45
N ASN A 312 -2.57 21.37 6.94
CA ASN A 312 -2.33 22.47 7.86
C ASN A 312 -1.83 21.98 9.24
N CYS A 313 -2.17 20.74 9.61
CA CYS A 313 -1.82 20.14 10.90
C CYS A 313 -0.76 19.04 10.78
N LEU A 314 -0.63 18.38 9.62
CA LEU A 314 0.34 17.30 9.37
C LEU A 314 1.43 17.70 8.38
N GLY A 315 1.40 18.96 7.92
CA GLY A 315 2.41 19.52 7.04
C GLY A 315 3.74 19.75 7.76
N ILE A 316 4.83 19.68 6.98
CA ILE A 316 6.18 19.94 7.48
C ILE A 316 6.22 21.34 8.10
N GLY A 317 6.68 21.43 9.35
CA GLY A 317 6.79 22.68 10.10
C GLY A 317 5.56 23.06 10.92
N SER A 318 4.48 22.26 10.89
CA SER A 318 3.35 22.44 11.81
C SER A 318 3.73 21.99 13.23
N SER A 319 3.09 22.58 14.25
CA SER A 319 3.33 22.25 15.67
C SER A 319 3.08 20.78 15.98
N VAL A 320 2.01 20.22 15.43
CA VAL A 320 1.64 18.81 15.55
C VAL A 320 2.65 17.89 14.87
N TYR A 321 3.12 18.23 13.65
CA TYR A 321 4.17 17.47 12.98
C TYR A 321 5.49 17.47 13.75
N ASN A 322 5.88 18.61 14.32
CA ASN A 322 7.10 18.73 15.11
C ASN A 322 7.00 17.93 16.42
N HIS A 323 5.84 17.99 17.10
CA HIS A 323 5.59 17.18 18.29
C HIS A 323 5.69 15.68 18.01
N ILE A 324 5.08 15.23 16.91
CA ILE A 324 5.17 13.83 16.47
C ILE A 324 6.63 13.41 16.22
N ILE A 325 7.45 14.27 15.59
CA ILE A 325 8.89 14.02 15.39
C ILE A 325 9.65 13.97 16.72
N GLU A 326 9.40 14.92 17.63
CA GLU A 326 10.05 14.97 18.93
C GLU A 326 9.77 13.70 19.75
N MET A 327 8.51 13.27 19.79
CA MET A 327 8.11 12.03 20.46
C MET A 327 8.76 10.80 19.82
N TRP A 328 8.93 10.77 18.49
CA TRP A 328 9.64 9.69 17.80
C TRP A 328 11.12 9.62 18.15
N ASN A 329 11.78 10.77 18.36
CA ASN A 329 13.17 10.82 18.78
C ASN A 329 13.35 10.33 20.23
N VAL A 330 12.38 10.60 21.10
CA VAL A 330 12.40 10.21 22.53
C VAL A 330 12.17 8.71 22.72
N VAL A 331 11.32 8.08 21.90
CA VAL A 331 10.94 6.66 22.04
C VAL A 331 12.04 5.68 21.57
N TYR A 332 13.22 6.19 21.15
CA TYR A 332 14.38 5.39 20.74
C TYR A 332 14.04 4.27 19.74
N ASN A 333 13.18 4.58 18.76
CA ASN A 333 12.90 3.66 17.66
C ASN A 333 13.41 4.24 16.33
N PRO A 334 14.74 4.18 16.08
CA PRO A 334 15.34 4.64 14.83
C PRO A 334 14.80 3.87 13.60
N ALA A 335 14.04 2.78 13.81
CA ALA A 335 13.46 1.96 12.77
C ALA A 335 11.96 2.22 12.48
N SER A 336 11.18 2.83 13.38
CA SER A 336 9.74 3.05 13.15
C SER A 336 9.50 4.35 12.39
N VAL A 337 9.59 4.27 11.07
CA VAL A 337 8.77 5.17 10.25
C VAL A 337 7.34 4.77 10.54
N CYS A 338 6.65 5.56 11.36
CA CYS A 338 5.24 5.33 11.59
C CYS A 338 4.54 5.47 10.25
N VAL A 339 3.95 4.37 9.82
CA VAL A 339 3.32 4.29 8.50
C VAL A 339 2.12 5.24 8.51
N PRO A 340 2.05 6.25 7.63
CA PRO A 340 0.87 7.11 7.59
C PRO A 340 -0.35 6.30 7.15
N SER A 341 -1.53 6.71 7.59
CA SER A 341 -2.80 6.14 7.14
C SER A 341 -3.72 7.24 6.62
N MET A 342 -4.76 6.83 5.90
CA MET A 342 -5.76 7.75 5.38
C MET A 342 -6.62 8.39 6.50
N ILE A 343 -6.77 7.69 7.64
CA ILE A 343 -7.69 8.05 8.72
C ILE A 343 -7.43 9.45 9.28
N PRO A 344 -6.20 9.81 9.74
CA PRO A 344 -5.86 11.15 10.22
C PRO A 344 -6.35 12.30 9.36
N GLN A 345 -5.97 12.32 8.07
CA GLN A 345 -6.27 13.47 7.20
C GLN A 345 -7.77 13.62 6.95
N VAL A 346 -8.48 12.52 6.80
CA VAL A 346 -9.95 12.56 6.60
C VAL A 346 -10.65 12.98 7.89
N PHE A 347 -10.16 12.54 9.05
CA PHE A 347 -10.69 12.96 10.34
C PHE A 347 -10.48 14.46 10.61
N LEU A 348 -9.27 14.97 10.36
CA LEU A 348 -8.94 16.38 10.57
C LEU A 348 -9.77 17.32 9.68
N ASP A 349 -10.12 16.88 8.47
CA ASP A 349 -10.91 17.68 7.53
C ASP A 349 -12.41 17.64 7.76
N PHE A 350 -12.95 16.47 8.10
CA PHE A 350 -14.40 16.23 8.13
C PHE A 350 -14.96 15.96 9.52
N GLY A 351 -14.09 15.88 10.54
CA GLY A 351 -14.45 15.41 11.88
C GLY A 351 -14.90 13.95 11.89
N LYS A 352 -15.30 13.45 13.07
CA LYS A 352 -15.69 12.04 13.26
C LYS A 352 -16.89 11.61 12.40
N CYS A 353 -17.92 12.43 12.30
CA CYS A 353 -19.13 12.06 11.55
C CYS A 353 -18.96 12.26 10.04
N GLY A 354 -18.35 13.37 9.63
CA GLY A 354 -18.14 13.65 8.21
C GLY A 354 -17.16 12.69 7.56
N SER A 355 -16.14 12.22 8.30
CA SER A 355 -15.20 11.20 7.80
C SER A 355 -15.89 9.88 7.50
N LEU A 356 -16.84 9.42 8.33
CA LEU A 356 -17.60 8.19 8.09
C LEU A 356 -18.42 8.32 6.80
N VAL A 357 -19.08 9.47 6.59
CA VAL A 357 -19.81 9.75 5.34
C VAL A 357 -18.85 9.75 4.14
N PHE A 358 -17.69 10.38 4.27
CA PHE A 358 -16.66 10.39 3.23
C PHE A 358 -16.21 8.97 2.87
N PHE A 359 -15.83 8.16 3.86
CA PHE A 359 -15.43 6.77 3.67
C PHE A 359 -16.53 5.96 2.99
N PHE A 360 -17.79 6.13 3.41
CA PHE A 360 -18.92 5.45 2.77
C PHE A 360 -19.01 5.78 1.28
N ILE A 361 -19.03 7.07 0.92
CA ILE A 361 -19.22 7.53 -0.46
C ILE A 361 -18.07 7.06 -1.34
N VAL A 362 -16.82 7.29 -0.91
CA VAL A 362 -15.63 6.97 -1.70
C VAL A 362 -15.54 5.47 -1.97
N PHE A 363 -15.70 4.64 -0.95
CA PHE A 363 -15.56 3.20 -1.10
C PHE A 363 -16.74 2.56 -1.82
N TYR A 364 -17.95 3.12 -1.70
CA TYR A 364 -19.08 2.77 -2.54
C TYR A 364 -18.77 3.02 -4.03
N MET A 365 -18.26 4.21 -4.36
CA MET A 365 -17.93 4.58 -5.74
C MET A 365 -16.81 3.71 -6.32
N ILE A 366 -15.77 3.43 -5.54
CA ILE A 366 -14.64 2.56 -5.94
C ILE A 366 -15.15 1.16 -6.30
N GLU A 367 -15.92 0.53 -5.41
CA GLU A 367 -16.42 -0.83 -5.61
C GLU A 367 -17.46 -0.88 -6.75
N GLU A 368 -18.38 0.11 -6.82
CA GLU A 368 -19.33 0.19 -7.92
C GLU A 368 -18.62 0.30 -9.28
N LYS A 369 -17.59 1.16 -9.37
CA LYS A 369 -16.83 1.33 -10.61
C LYS A 369 -16.07 0.07 -10.99
N ALA A 370 -15.44 -0.62 -10.03
CA ALA A 370 -14.75 -1.88 -10.27
C ALA A 370 -15.71 -2.95 -10.81
N ILE A 371 -16.90 -3.11 -10.20
CA ILE A 371 -17.91 -4.06 -10.67
C ILE A 371 -18.44 -3.68 -12.06
N ALA A 372 -18.61 -2.39 -12.36
CA ALA A 372 -19.00 -1.93 -13.68
C ALA A 372 -17.95 -2.30 -14.75
N CYS A 373 -16.66 -2.17 -14.43
CA CYS A 373 -15.55 -2.55 -15.31
C CYS A 373 -15.50 -4.07 -15.58
N LEU A 374 -15.91 -4.90 -14.63
CA LEU A 374 -15.99 -6.36 -14.80
C LEU A 374 -17.05 -6.79 -15.83
N LYS A 375 -18.07 -5.96 -16.10
CA LYS A 375 -19.11 -6.27 -17.10
C LYS A 375 -18.53 -6.43 -18.50
N ASN A 376 -17.52 -5.64 -18.85
CA ASN A 376 -16.86 -5.65 -20.15
C ASN A 376 -15.34 -5.61 -19.92
N LEU A 377 -14.74 -6.77 -19.64
CA LEU A 377 -13.33 -6.79 -19.26
C LEU A 377 -12.43 -6.67 -20.50
N THR A 378 -11.85 -5.48 -20.66
CA THR A 378 -10.79 -5.13 -21.62
C THR A 378 -9.49 -4.87 -20.87
N THR A 379 -8.35 -4.79 -21.57
CA THR A 379 -7.06 -4.43 -20.97
C THR A 379 -7.14 -3.09 -20.22
N ARG A 380 -7.83 -2.08 -20.76
CA ARG A 380 -8.06 -0.78 -20.10
C ARG A 380 -8.85 -0.90 -18.80
N ASN A 381 -9.96 -1.63 -18.82
CA ASN A 381 -10.80 -1.82 -17.64
C ASN A 381 -10.08 -2.61 -16.56
N MET A 382 -9.24 -3.57 -16.95
CA MET A 382 -8.39 -4.30 -16.02
C MET A 382 -7.37 -3.38 -15.32
N LEU A 383 -6.69 -2.52 -16.09
CA LEU A 383 -5.77 -1.53 -15.52
C LEU A 383 -6.48 -0.54 -14.58
N LEU A 384 -7.72 -0.15 -14.89
CA LEU A 384 -8.52 0.69 -14.00
C LEU A 384 -8.89 -0.03 -12.70
N ILE A 385 -9.29 -1.31 -12.77
CA ILE A 385 -9.54 -2.13 -11.57
C ILE A 385 -8.25 -2.23 -10.72
N ILE A 386 -7.09 -2.37 -11.36
CA ILE A 386 -5.79 -2.38 -10.68
C ILE A 386 -5.57 -1.08 -9.90
N LEU A 387 -5.79 0.08 -10.51
CA LEU A 387 -5.67 1.38 -9.84
C LEU A 387 -6.64 1.52 -8.66
N LEU A 388 -7.89 1.06 -8.83
CA LEU A 388 -8.90 1.10 -7.78
C LEU A 388 -8.54 0.18 -6.60
N CYS A 389 -7.99 -0.99 -6.84
CA CYS A 389 -7.50 -1.86 -5.77
C CYS A 389 -6.22 -1.32 -5.11
N GLN A 390 -5.35 -0.65 -5.87
CA GLN A 390 -4.15 -0.04 -5.33
C GLN A 390 -4.51 1.09 -4.35
N ILE A 391 -5.52 1.91 -4.65
CA ILE A 391 -5.96 2.96 -3.73
C ILE A 391 -6.51 2.37 -2.43
N THR A 392 -7.26 1.27 -2.48
CA THR A 392 -7.82 0.65 -1.27
C THR A 392 -6.74 -0.02 -0.43
N TYR A 393 -5.74 -0.63 -1.08
CA TYR A 393 -4.54 -1.15 -0.43
C TYR A 393 -3.76 -0.06 0.33
N GLN A 394 -3.56 1.10 -0.32
CA GLN A 394 -2.74 2.18 0.23
C GLN A 394 -3.36 2.85 1.45
N THR A 395 -4.66 2.69 1.71
CA THR A 395 -5.33 3.39 2.82
C THR A 395 -4.78 3.08 4.22
N ALA A 396 -4.23 1.88 4.43
CA ALA A 396 -3.57 1.48 5.67
C ALA A 396 -2.05 1.75 5.68
N SER A 397 -1.50 2.25 4.56
CA SER A 397 -0.06 2.41 4.36
C SER A 397 0.39 3.75 3.77
N SER A 398 -0.54 4.68 3.56
CA SER A 398 -0.32 5.99 2.96
C SER A 398 -1.37 6.99 3.43
N SER A 399 -1.01 8.28 3.36
CA SER A 399 -1.93 9.38 3.65
C SER A 399 -3.04 9.49 2.60
N ALA A 400 -4.13 10.21 2.90
CA ALA A 400 -5.23 10.43 1.96
C ALA A 400 -4.74 11.14 0.68
N PHE A 401 -3.91 12.16 0.85
CA PHE A 401 -3.29 12.89 -0.26
C PHE A 401 -2.42 11.96 -1.13
N ASP A 402 -1.61 11.09 -0.52
CA ASP A 402 -0.76 10.16 -1.25
C ASP A 402 -1.56 9.12 -2.03
N CYS A 403 -2.63 8.60 -1.44
CA CYS A 403 -3.57 7.70 -2.11
C CYS A 403 -4.18 8.37 -3.35
N LEU A 404 -4.66 9.61 -3.21
CA LEU A 404 -5.24 10.37 -4.32
C LEU A 404 -4.19 10.67 -5.41
N ARG A 405 -2.99 11.09 -5.01
CA ARG A 405 -1.87 11.35 -5.92
C ARG A 405 -1.49 10.11 -6.72
N ALA A 406 -1.38 8.95 -6.07
CA ALA A 406 -1.09 7.68 -6.74
C ALA A 406 -2.17 7.32 -7.76
N PHE A 407 -3.45 7.52 -7.40
CA PHE A 407 -4.57 7.29 -8.31
C PHE A 407 -4.56 8.22 -9.52
N ILE A 408 -4.39 9.53 -9.31
CA ILE A 408 -4.35 10.52 -10.39
C ILE A 408 -3.20 10.24 -11.35
N VAL A 409 -1.98 10.02 -10.82
CA VAL A 409 -0.81 9.72 -11.65
C VAL A 409 -1.02 8.42 -12.43
N GLY A 410 -1.52 7.37 -11.77
CA GLY A 410 -1.84 6.10 -12.43
C GLY A 410 -2.94 6.23 -13.48
N TYR A 411 -3.95 7.06 -13.25
CA TYR A 411 -5.02 7.35 -14.21
C TYR A 411 -4.49 8.12 -15.43
N VAL A 412 -3.65 9.14 -15.21
CA VAL A 412 -2.96 9.85 -16.29
C VAL A 412 -2.11 8.89 -17.11
N ALA A 413 -1.37 8.00 -16.45
CA ALA A 413 -0.61 6.93 -17.09
C ALA A 413 -1.55 6.08 -17.99
N LEU A 414 -2.65 5.58 -17.43
CA LEU A 414 -3.66 4.81 -18.17
C LEU A 414 -4.19 5.55 -19.40
N VAL A 415 -4.53 6.83 -19.29
CA VAL A 415 -5.05 7.65 -20.39
C VAL A 415 -4.00 7.85 -21.48
N LEU A 416 -2.77 8.23 -21.11
CA LEU A 416 -1.65 8.37 -22.05
C LEU A 416 -1.44 7.07 -22.83
N PHE A 417 -1.51 5.92 -22.16
CA PHE A 417 -1.33 4.64 -22.84
C PHE A 417 -2.51 4.24 -23.71
N ALA A 418 -3.75 4.51 -23.29
CA ALA A 418 -4.92 4.28 -24.13
C ALA A 418 -4.80 5.03 -25.46
N HIS A 419 -4.23 6.24 -25.46
CA HIS A 419 -3.93 6.99 -26.67
C HIS A 419 -2.74 6.41 -27.47
N MET A 420 -1.63 6.05 -26.81
CA MET A 420 -0.42 5.55 -27.48
C MET A 420 -0.57 4.17 -28.14
N THR A 421 -1.53 3.34 -27.73
CA THR A 421 -1.70 1.97 -28.25
C THR A 421 -2.84 1.80 -29.24
N GLN A 422 -3.54 2.89 -29.63
CA GLN A 422 -4.78 2.79 -30.41
C GLN A 422 -5.74 1.74 -29.83
N LEU A 423 -5.87 1.67 -28.49
CA LEU A 423 -6.93 0.88 -27.85
C LEU A 423 -8.27 1.54 -28.19
N LYS A 424 -8.77 1.29 -29.39
CA LYS A 424 -10.02 1.86 -29.93
C LYS A 424 -11.20 1.30 -29.14
N SER A 425 -11.66 2.05 -28.14
CA SER A 425 -13.07 2.26 -27.79
C SER A 425 -13.12 3.13 -26.53
N LEU A 426 -13.66 4.34 -26.70
CA LEU A 426 -14.02 5.24 -25.59
C LEU A 426 -15.24 4.69 -24.87
#